data_AF-A0A662PIN2-F1
#
_entry.id   AF-A0A662PIN2-F1
#
_cell.length_a   1.000
_cell.length_b   1.000
_cell.length_c   1.000
_cell.angle_alpha   90.00
_cell.angle_beta   90.00
_cell.angle_gamma   90.00
#
_symmetry.space_group_name_H-M   'P 1'
#
loop_
_entity.id
_entity.type
_entity.pdbx_description
1 polymer ?
#
loop_
_entity_poly.entity_id
_entity_poly.type
_entity_poly.pdbx_seq_one_letter_code
_entity_poly.pdbx_strand_id
1 'polypeptide(L)'
;MEKKELKESFWNLRNIGLIVVPLMIAISLLFYSTLFYFNTEYYDDFILFSFLIGALPYTTYRYFEFRKIKKYEEIFPDFLADLSSPVDSGMSIPQAVAICSKRDYGILTDEI
;
A
#
# COMPACT_ATOMS: atom_id res chain seq x y z
N MET A 1 0.96 8.60 16.94
CA MET A 1 -0.29 7.82 17.13
C MET A 1 -0.64 7.02 15.87
N GLU A 2 -0.42 7.59 14.69
CA GLU A 2 -0.69 7.03 13.36
C GLU A 2 -0.10 5.64 13.02
N LYS A 3 1.17 5.35 13.40
CA LYS A 3 1.79 4.02 13.17
C LYS A 3 1.04 2.87 13.88
N LYS A 4 0.32 3.18 14.97
CA LYS A 4 -0.46 2.20 15.72
C LYS A 4 -1.78 1.89 15.00
N GLU A 5 -2.41 2.91 14.40
CA GLU A 5 -3.65 2.75 13.64
C GLU A 5 -3.45 2.04 12.29
N LEU A 6 -2.31 2.28 11.63
CA LEU A 6 -1.93 1.47 10.46
C LEU A 6 -1.79 0.00 10.86
N LYS A 7 -1.10 -0.30 11.97
CA LYS A 7 -0.91 -1.67 12.51
C LYS A 7 -2.21 -2.33 13.00
N GLU A 8 -3.15 -1.55 13.49
CA GLU A 8 -4.51 -2.01 13.85
C GLU A 8 -5.38 -2.25 12.61
N SER A 9 -5.23 -1.43 11.56
CA SER A 9 -5.83 -1.69 10.24
C SER A 9 -5.30 -2.99 9.62
N PHE A 10 -4.01 -3.28 9.78
CA PHE A 10 -3.40 -4.56 9.37
C PHE A 10 -4.04 -5.77 10.08
N TRP A 11 -4.41 -5.64 11.36
CA TRP A 11 -5.05 -6.71 12.15
C TRP A 11 -6.59 -6.61 12.21
N ASN A 12 -7.19 -5.80 11.35
CA ASN A 12 -8.64 -5.75 11.23
C ASN A 12 -9.11 -7.06 10.61
N LEU A 13 -9.98 -7.82 11.30
CA LEU A 13 -10.48 -9.15 10.90
C LEU A 13 -10.90 -9.21 9.42
N ARG A 14 -11.45 -8.11 8.90
CA ARG A 14 -11.87 -7.97 7.51
C ARG A 14 -10.70 -8.04 6.51
N ASN A 15 -9.56 -7.42 6.82
CA ASN A 15 -8.39 -7.38 5.94
C ASN A 15 -7.62 -8.71 5.97
N ILE A 16 -7.60 -9.37 7.13
CA ILE A 16 -7.07 -10.73 7.26
C ILE A 16 -7.89 -11.70 6.41
N GLY A 17 -9.23 -11.59 6.46
CA GLY A 17 -10.11 -12.39 5.60
C GLY A 17 -9.82 -12.22 4.10
N LEU A 18 -9.58 -10.99 3.65
CA LEU A 18 -9.25 -10.70 2.25
C LEU A 18 -7.91 -11.31 1.78
N ILE A 19 -6.97 -11.58 2.69
CA ILE A 19 -5.68 -12.24 2.36
C ILE A 19 -5.80 -13.75 2.49
N VAL A 20 -6.48 -14.24 3.53
CA VAL A 20 -6.59 -15.67 3.82
C VAL A 20 -7.46 -16.39 2.80
N VAL A 21 -8.54 -15.77 2.31
CA VAL A 21 -9.44 -16.37 1.32
C VAL A 21 -8.72 -16.74 0.00
N PRO A 22 -8.03 -15.83 -0.70
CA PRO A 22 -7.31 -16.17 -1.94
C PRO A 22 -6.16 -17.15 -1.69
N LEU A 23 -5.50 -17.09 -0.53
CA LEU A 23 -4.46 -18.07 -0.17
C LEU A 23 -5.05 -19.48 0.00
N MET A 24 -6.21 -19.59 0.67
CA MET A 24 -6.92 -20.86 0.83
C MET A 24 -7.38 -21.40 -0.52
N ILE A 25 -7.90 -20.57 -1.41
CA ILE A 25 -8.30 -20.96 -2.77
C ILE A 25 -7.09 -21.46 -3.56
N ALA A 26 -5.96 -20.77 -3.50
CA ALA A 26 -4.72 -21.19 -4.17
C ALA A 26 -4.24 -22.56 -3.68
N ILE A 27 -4.24 -22.78 -2.35
CA ILE A 27 -3.86 -24.07 -1.75
C ILE A 27 -4.82 -25.18 -2.19
N SER A 28 -6.14 -24.92 -2.17
CA SER A 28 -7.13 -25.89 -2.64
C SER A 28 -6.94 -26.24 -4.13
N LEU A 29 -6.61 -25.26 -4.96
CA LEU A 29 -6.32 -25.49 -6.38
C LEU A 29 -5.05 -26.32 -6.60
N LEU A 30 -3.97 -26.09 -5.84
CA LEU A 30 -2.76 -26.91 -5.92
C LEU A 30 -3.03 -28.36 -5.51
N PHE A 31 -3.80 -28.54 -4.45
CA PHE A 31 -4.18 -29.87 -3.96
C PHE A 31 -5.05 -30.61 -4.99
N TYR A 32 -6.04 -29.92 -5.57
CA TYR A 32 -6.89 -30.47 -6.61
C TYR A 32 -6.10 -30.82 -7.88
N SER A 33 -5.21 -29.93 -8.33
CA SER A 33 -4.34 -30.17 -9.49
C SER A 33 -3.46 -31.41 -9.30
N THR A 34 -2.85 -31.57 -8.13
CA THR A 34 -1.96 -32.70 -7.84
C THR A 34 -2.71 -34.03 -7.73
N LEU A 35 -3.95 -34.03 -7.25
CA LEU A 35 -4.73 -35.28 -7.12
C LEU A 35 -5.33 -35.78 -8.44
N PHE A 36 -5.78 -34.88 -9.31
CA PHE A 36 -6.54 -35.26 -10.51
C PHE A 36 -5.74 -35.16 -11.81
N TYR A 37 -4.79 -34.23 -11.90
CA TYR A 37 -4.11 -33.86 -13.15
C TYR A 37 -2.62 -34.22 -13.15
N PHE A 38 -2.18 -35.03 -12.18
CA PHE A 38 -0.79 -35.48 -12.11
C PHE A 38 -0.39 -36.18 -13.41
N ASN A 39 0.71 -35.71 -14.03
CA ASN A 39 1.28 -36.27 -15.25
C ASN A 39 0.44 -36.01 -16.53
N THR A 40 -0.39 -34.96 -16.54
CA THR A 40 -1.11 -34.47 -17.71
C THR A 40 -0.52 -33.14 -18.22
N GLU A 41 -0.73 -32.82 -19.49
CA GLU A 41 -0.20 -31.58 -20.11
C GLU A 41 -0.70 -30.30 -19.43
N TYR A 42 -1.85 -30.34 -18.75
CA TYR A 42 -2.48 -29.18 -18.11
C TYR A 42 -1.98 -28.90 -16.68
N TYR A 43 -1.15 -29.77 -16.11
CA TYR A 43 -0.70 -29.65 -14.72
C TYR A 43 0.04 -28.33 -14.45
N ASP A 44 0.92 -27.94 -15.36
CA ASP A 44 1.76 -26.74 -15.22
C ASP A 44 0.93 -25.45 -15.27
N ASP A 45 -0.11 -25.41 -16.10
CA ASP A 45 -1.03 -24.28 -16.20
C ASP A 45 -1.77 -24.04 -14.88
N PHE A 46 -2.27 -25.11 -14.25
CA PHE A 46 -2.96 -25.00 -12.95
C PHE A 46 -2.03 -24.55 -11.82
N ILE A 47 -0.76 -24.95 -11.85
CA ILE A 47 0.24 -24.44 -10.90
C ILE A 47 0.46 -22.94 -11.10
N LEU A 48 0.62 -22.50 -12.35
CA LEU A 48 0.82 -21.09 -12.67
C LEU A 48 -0.35 -20.23 -12.20
N PHE A 49 -1.59 -20.66 -12.47
CA PHE A 49 -2.78 -19.94 -12.03
C PHE A 49 -2.91 -19.89 -10.52
N SER A 50 -2.62 -20.98 -9.81
CA SER A 50 -2.65 -20.98 -8.35
C SER A 50 -1.62 -20.01 -7.76
N PHE A 51 -0.41 -19.99 -8.31
CA PHE A 51 0.62 -19.06 -7.86
C PHE A 51 0.22 -17.60 -8.11
N LEU A 52 -0.36 -17.30 -9.28
CA LEU A 52 -0.88 -15.97 -9.61
C LEU A 52 -1.97 -15.52 -8.62
N ILE A 53 -2.93 -16.40 -8.31
CA ILE A 53 -4.02 -16.14 -7.36
C ILE A 53 -3.47 -15.94 -5.94
N GLY A 54 -2.48 -16.73 -5.54
CA GLY A 54 -1.82 -16.61 -4.23
C GLY A 54 -1.00 -15.31 -4.09
N ALA A 55 -0.35 -14.85 -5.16
CA ALA A 55 0.46 -13.63 -5.16
C ALA A 55 -0.37 -12.34 -5.26
N LEU A 56 -1.57 -12.42 -5.86
CA LEU A 56 -2.51 -11.32 -6.05
C LEU A 56 -2.78 -10.45 -4.79
N PRO A 57 -3.16 -11.01 -3.62
CA PRO A 57 -3.44 -10.21 -2.43
C PRO A 57 -2.21 -9.43 -1.94
N TYR A 58 -1.03 -10.07 -1.96
CA TYR A 58 0.21 -9.45 -1.53
C TYR A 58 0.62 -8.28 -2.45
N THR A 59 0.60 -8.53 -3.76
CA THR A 59 0.96 -7.53 -4.77
C THR A 59 0.00 -6.35 -4.76
N THR A 60 -1.30 -6.63 -4.64
CA THR A 60 -2.34 -5.58 -4.59
C THR A 60 -2.14 -4.70 -3.36
N TYR A 61 -1.89 -5.29 -2.20
CA TYR A 61 -1.61 -4.55 -0.97
C TYR A 61 -0.39 -3.62 -1.13
N ARG A 62 0.74 -4.20 -1.58
CA ARG A 62 1.99 -3.49 -1.84
C ARG A 62 1.81 -2.34 -2.83
N TYR A 63 0.96 -2.53 -3.84
CA TYR A 63 0.66 -1.54 -4.86
C TYR A 63 -0.11 -0.35 -4.30
N PHE A 64 -1.11 -0.57 -3.44
CA PHE A 64 -1.84 0.53 -2.81
C PHE A 64 -0.96 1.36 -1.88
N GLU A 65 -0.10 0.71 -1.09
CA GLU A 65 0.86 1.40 -0.23
C GLU A 65 1.83 2.25 -1.06
N PHE A 66 2.40 1.65 -2.12
CA PHE A 66 3.28 2.36 -3.05
C PHE A 66 2.58 3.56 -3.69
N ARG A 67 1.31 3.41 -4.10
CA ARG A 67 0.53 4.50 -4.66
C ARG A 67 0.26 5.61 -3.65
N LYS A 68 0.07 5.28 -2.36
CA LYS A 68 -0.08 6.27 -1.29
C LYS A 68 1.22 7.09 -1.17
N ILE A 69 2.36 6.42 -1.04
CA ILE A 69 3.69 7.05 -0.94
C ILE A 69 3.98 7.94 -2.14
N LYS A 70 3.74 7.43 -3.35
CA LYS A 70 3.99 8.17 -4.59
C LYS A 70 3.20 9.48 -4.65
N LYS A 71 1.95 9.50 -4.18
CA LYS A 71 1.16 10.73 -4.13
C LYS A 71 1.75 11.76 -3.16
N TYR A 72 2.38 11.32 -2.06
CA TYR A 72 3.06 12.24 -1.15
C TYR A 72 4.31 12.80 -1.81
N GLU A 73 5.11 11.95 -2.47
CA GLU A 73 6.31 12.36 -3.20
C GLU A 73 6.02 13.35 -4.33
N GLU A 74 4.85 13.28 -4.97
CA GLU A 74 4.43 14.20 -6.02
C GLU A 74 4.15 15.62 -5.48
N ILE A 75 3.61 15.76 -4.27
CA ILE A 75 3.21 17.07 -3.69
C ILE A 75 4.31 17.64 -2.77
N PHE A 76 5.19 16.78 -2.24
CA PHE A 76 6.24 17.16 -1.31
C PHE A 76 7.18 18.28 -1.81
N PRO A 77 7.60 18.31 -3.09
CA PRO A 77 8.42 19.41 -3.61
C PRO A 77 7.72 20.77 -3.57
N ASP A 78 6.41 20.80 -3.83
CA ASP A 78 5.62 22.04 -3.79
C ASP A 78 5.58 22.58 -2.36
N PHE A 79 5.32 21.71 -1.37
CA PHE A 79 5.41 22.07 0.04
C PHE A 79 6.79 22.65 0.42
N LEU A 80 7.88 22.04 -0.05
CA LEU A 80 9.23 22.53 0.22
C LEU A 80 9.52 23.89 -0.43
N ALA A 81 9.01 24.13 -1.64
CA ALA A 81 9.16 25.42 -2.34
C ALA A 81 8.39 26.53 -1.62
N ASP A 82 7.20 26.22 -1.11
CA ASP A 82 6.41 27.16 -0.32
C ASP A 82 7.01 27.40 1.07
N LEU A 83 7.65 26.38 1.65
CA LEU A 83 8.35 26.48 2.93
C LEU A 83 9.64 27.30 2.82
N SER A 84 10.39 27.20 1.73
CA SER A 84 11.64 27.94 1.57
C SER A 84 11.41 29.46 1.54
N SER A 85 10.28 29.90 1.00
CA SER A 85 9.97 31.34 0.86
C SER A 85 9.93 32.09 2.21
N PRO A 86 9.16 31.65 3.23
CA PRO A 86 9.22 32.25 4.57
C PRO A 86 10.57 32.10 5.24
N VAL A 87 11.25 30.96 5.06
CA VAL A 87 12.56 30.70 5.69
C VAL A 87 13.61 31.66 5.16
N ASP A 88 13.66 31.89 3.84
CA ASP A 88 14.55 32.86 3.20
C ASP A 88 14.26 34.29 3.63
N SER A 89 13.01 34.59 4.02
CA SER A 89 12.63 35.89 4.60
C SER A 89 13.07 36.09 6.05
N GLY A 90 13.72 35.08 6.66
CA GLY A 90 14.22 35.11 8.04
C GLY A 90 13.25 34.53 9.07
N MET A 91 12.18 33.85 8.63
CA MET A 91 11.25 33.17 9.53
C MET A 91 11.87 31.87 10.08
N SER A 92 11.58 31.54 11.34
CA SER A 92 12.01 30.26 11.90
C SER A 92 11.25 29.09 11.25
N ILE A 93 11.89 27.93 11.11
CA ILE A 93 11.28 26.72 10.51
C ILE A 93 9.89 26.38 11.11
N PRO A 94 9.68 26.41 12.44
CA PRO A 94 8.36 26.12 13.01
C PRO A 94 7.29 27.13 12.58
N GLN A 95 7.63 28.41 12.46
CA GLN A 95 6.72 29.44 11.99
C GLN A 95 6.40 29.28 10.50
N ALA A 96 7.40 28.94 9.69
CA ALA A 96 7.23 28.68 8.26
C ALA A 96 6.29 27.46 8.03
N VAL A 97 6.48 26.38 8.80
CA VAL A 97 5.60 25.20 8.78
C VAL A 97 4.17 25.58 9.22
N ALA A 98 4.01 26.37 10.27
CA ALA A 98 2.69 26.80 10.76
C ALA A 98 1.93 27.71 9.77
N ILE A 99 2.65 28.38 8.86
CA ILE A 99 2.03 29.11 7.75
C ILE A 99 1.68 28.17 6.61
N CYS A 100 2.59 27.25 6.25
CA CYS A 100 2.35 26.27 5.20
C CYS A 100 1.20 25.33 5.55
N SER A 101 1.05 24.89 6.81
CA SER A 101 -0.03 23.98 7.23
C SER A 101 -1.45 24.56 7.06
N LYS A 102 -1.57 25.88 6.89
CA LYS A 102 -2.85 26.54 6.58
C LYS A 102 -3.23 26.43 5.10
N ARG A 103 -2.31 25.97 4.26
CA ARG A 103 -2.49 25.79 2.82
C ARG A 103 -2.85 24.33 2.52
N ASP A 104 -3.62 24.14 1.47
CA ASP A 104 -4.02 22.81 0.99
C ASP A 104 -2.92 22.20 0.11
N TYR A 105 -2.36 21.08 0.58
CA TYR A 105 -1.41 20.19 -0.09
C TYR A 105 -2.04 18.80 -0.30
N GLY A 106 -3.37 18.73 -0.36
CA GLY A 106 -4.14 17.50 -0.54
C GLY A 106 -3.84 16.48 0.55
N ILE A 107 -3.36 15.30 0.15
CA ILE A 107 -3.11 14.20 1.09
C ILE A 107 -2.00 14.49 2.11
N LEU A 108 -1.14 15.48 1.83
CA LEU A 108 -0.06 15.85 2.73
C LEU A 108 -0.57 16.76 3.87
N THR A 109 -1.64 17.52 3.66
CA THR A 109 -2.22 18.41 4.70
C THR A 109 -2.69 17.64 5.93
N ASP A 110 -3.14 16.40 5.77
CA ASP A 110 -3.58 15.55 6.88
C ASP A 110 -2.40 15.13 7.80
N GLU A 111 -1.15 15.26 7.34
CA GLU A 111 0.05 14.79 8.03
C GLU A 111 0.92 15.92 8.62
N ILE A 112 0.63 17.20 8.30
CA ILE A 112 1.40 18.40 8.71
C ILE A 112 0.70 19.14 9.86
#